data_AF-A0A9D1BX65-F1
#
_entry.id   AF-A0A9D1BX65-F1
#
_cell.length_a   1.000
_cell.length_b   1.000
_cell.length_c   1.000
_cell.angle_alpha   90.00
_cell.angle_beta   90.00
_cell.angle_gamma   90.00
#
_symmetry.space_group_name_H-M   'P 1'
#
loop_
_entity.id
_entity.type
_entity.pdbx_description
1 polymer ?
#
loop_
_entity_poly.entity_id
_entity_poly.type
_entity_poly.pdbx_seq_one_letter_code
_entity_poly.pdbx_strand_id
1 'polypeptide(L)'
;MKRPHFLILIWVLFFSTVQAQDLRSDDEGTSIEPATSANKKLYFGLGGNFSSFQDVKYSSVQFSGIGGAFELGFTKQKENRQWTLGMQSEAGIERATTNDVVSSYFGNVLFYYRYTKALKRKVSIGGRLDLMDTYFRKNNGLGNNGLYYLIGSHLYFSTNYHKTLSKKWRVEAILDLGLLSFYKESTGFGFSAPQNALEAGGFNYQDEALTNPFGFKYYHFQHLGKQ
;
A
#
# COMPACT_ATOMS: atom_id res chain seq x y z
N MET A 1 3.98 27.44 20.09
CA MET A 1 2.89 26.74 19.36
C MET A 1 3.51 25.73 18.40
N LYS A 2 3.39 24.42 18.70
CA LYS A 2 3.84 23.35 17.79
C LYS A 2 2.79 23.20 16.69
N ARG A 3 3.15 23.46 15.43
CA ARG A 3 2.28 23.17 14.29
C ARG A 3 2.28 21.65 14.07
N PRO A 4 1.11 21.02 13.86
CA PRO A 4 1.05 19.60 13.50
C PRO A 4 1.78 19.38 12.16
N HIS A 5 2.63 18.36 12.11
CA HIS A 5 3.30 17.90 10.90
C HIS A 5 2.34 16.98 10.14
N PHE A 6 1.85 17.43 8.99
CA PHE A 6 0.96 16.62 8.15
C PHE A 6 1.73 16.04 6.97
N LEU A 7 1.65 14.73 6.82
CA LEU A 7 1.99 14.02 5.60
C LEU A 7 0.70 13.43 5.05
N ILE A 8 0.20 13.99 3.95
CA ILE A 8 -0.99 13.50 3.25
C ILE A 8 -0.50 12.73 2.02
N LEU A 9 -0.52 11.40 2.12
CA LEU A 9 -0.37 10.50 0.97
C LEU A 9 -1.78 10.06 0.55
N ILE A 10 -2.29 10.64 -0.54
CA ILE A 10 -3.53 10.18 -1.18
C ILE A 10 -3.11 9.31 -2.37
N TRP A 11 -3.31 8.00 -2.23
CA TRP A 11 -3.20 7.05 -3.33
C TRP A 11 -4.58 6.86 -3.95
N VAL A 12 -4.78 7.34 -5.17
CA VAL A 12 -5.93 6.92 -5.99
C VAL A 12 -5.43 5.84 -6.93
N LEU A 13 -5.61 4.59 -6.53
CA LEU A 13 -5.25 3.43 -7.33
C LEU A 13 -6.41 3.07 -8.26
N PHE A 14 -6.19 3.22 -9.56
CA PHE A 14 -7.06 2.65 -10.58
C PHE A 14 -6.48 1.32 -11.05
N PHE A 15 -7.03 0.22 -10.53
CA PHE A 15 -6.74 -1.11 -11.05
C PHE A 15 -7.78 -1.51 -12.10
N SER A 16 -7.33 -1.89 -13.29
CA SER A 16 -8.12 -2.70 -14.21
C SER A 16 -7.67 -4.16 -14.04
N THR A 17 -8.38 -4.92 -13.21
CA THR A 17 -8.09 -6.35 -13.07
C THR A 17 -8.66 -7.11 -14.27
N VAL A 18 -7.79 -7.70 -15.10
CA VAL A 18 -8.22 -8.66 -16.14
C VAL A 18 -8.34 -10.04 -15.48
N GLN A 19 -9.59 -10.49 -15.29
CA GLN A 19 -9.87 -11.79 -14.70
C GLN A 19 -10.03 -12.84 -15.81
N ALA A 20 -9.10 -13.79 -15.91
CA ALA A 20 -9.34 -15.02 -16.66
C ALA A 20 -10.30 -15.90 -15.84
N GLN A 21 -11.56 -15.99 -16.27
CA GLN A 21 -12.51 -16.97 -15.74
C GLN A 21 -12.58 -18.14 -16.72
N ASP A 22 -12.21 -19.33 -16.26
CA ASP A 22 -12.57 -20.57 -16.93
C ASP A 22 -14.07 -20.79 -16.72
N LEU A 23 -14.87 -20.44 -17.73
CA LEU A 23 -16.31 -20.67 -17.76
C LEU A 23 -16.56 -22.06 -18.35
N ARG A 24 -16.22 -23.11 -17.62
CA ARG A 24 -16.79 -24.43 -17.89
C ARG A 24 -18.26 -24.41 -17.47
N SER A 25 -19.13 -24.43 -18.47
CA SER A 25 -20.56 -24.65 -18.31
C SER A 25 -20.78 -26.14 -18.06
N ASP A 26 -20.90 -26.51 -16.80
CA ASP A 26 -21.46 -27.81 -16.45
C ASP A 26 -22.99 -27.67 -16.51
N ASP A 27 -23.54 -28.02 -17.67
CA ASP A 27 -24.97 -28.31 -17.84
C ASP A 27 -25.09 -29.84 -17.97
N GLU A 28 -25.65 -30.49 -16.95
CA GLU A 28 -26.59 -31.61 -17.05
C GLU A 28 -26.90 -32.21 -15.65
N GLY A 29 -28.18 -32.21 -15.27
CA GLY A 29 -28.87 -33.35 -14.64
C GLY A 29 -28.60 -33.72 -13.16
N THR A 30 -29.52 -33.30 -12.29
CA THR A 30 -30.07 -34.04 -11.11
C THR A 30 -29.13 -34.77 -10.13
N SER A 31 -29.00 -34.22 -8.91
CA SER A 31 -29.41 -34.82 -7.60
C SER A 31 -28.64 -34.16 -6.44
N ILE A 32 -29.20 -34.27 -5.23
CA ILE A 32 -28.97 -33.40 -4.07
C ILE A 32 -27.58 -33.60 -3.44
N GLU A 33 -26.70 -32.60 -3.51
CA GLU A 33 -25.68 -32.28 -2.49
C GLU A 33 -25.22 -30.83 -2.66
N PRO A 34 -25.24 -29.93 -1.65
CA PRO A 34 -24.44 -28.73 -1.73
C PRO A 34 -23.02 -29.10 -1.34
N ALA A 35 -22.30 -29.77 -2.24
CA ALA A 35 -20.85 -29.72 -2.21
C ALA A 35 -20.47 -28.25 -2.36
N THR A 36 -20.17 -27.60 -1.22
CA THR A 36 -19.78 -26.21 -1.09
C THR A 36 -18.42 -26.03 -1.75
N SER A 37 -18.42 -26.04 -3.08
CA SER A 37 -17.25 -25.90 -3.94
C SER A 37 -16.60 -24.55 -3.63
N ALA A 38 -15.44 -24.60 -2.98
CA ALA A 38 -14.63 -23.43 -2.74
C ALA A 38 -14.02 -23.00 -4.07
N ASN A 39 -14.52 -21.89 -4.63
CA ASN A 39 -14.02 -21.33 -5.88
C ASN A 39 -12.65 -20.68 -5.61
N LYS A 40 -11.60 -21.17 -6.28
CA LYS A 40 -10.23 -20.65 -6.17
C LYS A 40 -9.88 -19.93 -7.47
N LYS A 41 -9.30 -18.74 -7.37
CA LYS A 41 -8.93 -17.90 -8.51
C LYS A 41 -7.54 -17.33 -8.31
N LEU A 42 -6.65 -17.55 -9.28
CA LEU A 42 -5.42 -16.79 -9.43
C LEU A 42 -5.72 -15.62 -10.38
N TYR A 43 -5.22 -14.43 -10.06
CA TYR A 43 -5.38 -13.26 -10.92
C TYR A 43 -4.10 -12.44 -10.97
N PHE A 44 -3.94 -11.71 -12.05
CA PHE A 44 -2.95 -10.66 -12.21
C PHE A 44 -3.65 -9.35 -12.55
N GLY A 45 -3.06 -8.24 -12.13
CA GLY A 45 -3.54 -6.89 -12.35
C GLY A 45 -2.43 -6.00 -12.89
N LEU A 46 -2.82 -5.10 -13.78
CA LEU A 46 -1.98 -3.99 -14.22
C LEU A 46 -2.76 -2.71 -13.97
N GLY A 47 -2.07 -1.67 -13.55
CA GLY A 47 -2.70 -0.39 -13.20
C GLY A 47 -1.73 0.77 -13.34
N GLY A 48 -2.27 1.95 -13.14
CA GLY A 48 -1.50 3.18 -13.02
C GLY A 48 -1.86 3.88 -11.71
N ASN A 49 -0.90 4.62 -11.17
CA ASN A 49 -1.10 5.44 -9.99
C ASN A 49 -0.71 6.89 -10.30
N PHE A 50 -1.52 7.81 -9.79
CA PHE A 50 -1.13 9.22 -9.66
C PHE A 50 -0.66 9.41 -8.23
N SER A 51 0.52 10.00 -8.08
CA SER A 51 1.16 10.25 -6.79
C SER A 51 1.31 11.74 -6.59
N SER A 52 1.08 12.19 -5.36
CA SER A 52 1.47 13.52 -4.92
C SER A 52 2.05 13.44 -3.51
N PHE A 53 3.17 14.11 -3.32
CA PHE A 53 3.93 14.08 -2.10
C PHE A 53 4.52 15.45 -1.78
N GLN A 54 4.50 15.80 -0.50
CA GLN A 54 5.16 16.99 0.00
C GLN A 54 5.81 16.62 1.34
N ASP A 55 7.11 16.88 1.46
CA ASP A 55 7.82 16.71 2.73
C ASP A 55 7.92 18.03 3.48
N VAL A 56 6.89 18.31 4.28
CA VAL A 56 6.82 19.53 5.11
C VAL A 56 7.91 19.61 6.18
N LYS A 57 8.68 18.55 6.45
CA LYS A 57 9.80 18.59 7.41
C LYS A 57 10.97 19.42 6.86
N TYR A 58 11.14 19.48 5.54
CA TYR A 58 12.33 20.05 4.90
C TYR A 58 12.03 21.03 3.77
N SER A 59 10.91 20.88 3.06
CA SER A 59 10.60 21.72 1.90
C SER A 59 9.10 21.88 1.69
N SER A 60 8.68 23.08 1.33
CA SER A 60 7.31 23.33 0.89
C SER A 60 7.06 22.87 -0.55
N VAL A 61 8.05 22.32 -1.25
CA VAL A 61 7.91 21.88 -2.64
C VAL A 61 7.08 20.60 -2.70
N GLN A 62 6.01 20.66 -3.49
CA GLN A 62 5.18 19.51 -3.82
C GLN A 62 5.74 18.79 -5.04
N PHE A 63 5.77 17.47 -4.95
CA PHE A 63 6.09 16.54 -6.01
C PHE A 63 4.78 15.91 -6.48
N SER A 64 4.65 15.73 -7.79
CA SER A 64 3.53 15.00 -8.39
C SER A 64 4.00 14.18 -9.56
N GLY A 65 3.38 13.03 -9.78
CA GLY A 65 3.86 12.07 -10.74
C GLY A 65 2.86 11.01 -11.11
N ILE A 66 3.27 10.23 -12.11
CA ILE A 66 2.57 9.03 -12.53
C ILE A 66 3.49 7.83 -12.38
N GLY A 67 2.89 6.68 -12.13
CA GLY A 67 3.60 5.40 -12.08
C GLY A 67 2.73 4.26 -12.61
N GLY A 68 3.34 3.10 -12.62
CA GLY A 68 2.68 1.84 -12.92
C GLY A 68 2.48 1.03 -11.65
N ALA A 69 1.44 0.22 -11.65
CA ALA A 69 1.16 -0.76 -10.62
C ALA A 69 0.98 -2.16 -11.24
N PHE A 70 1.47 -3.16 -10.53
CA PHE A 70 1.32 -4.57 -10.83
C PHE A 70 0.74 -5.27 -9.60
N GLU A 71 -0.16 -6.22 -9.83
CA GLU A 71 -0.73 -7.03 -8.77
C GLU A 71 -0.73 -8.50 -9.17
N LEU A 72 -0.40 -9.37 -8.23
CA LEU A 72 -0.60 -10.81 -8.32
C LEU A 72 -1.37 -11.25 -7.08
N GLY A 73 -2.42 -12.04 -7.25
CA GLY A 73 -3.19 -12.49 -6.10
C GLY A 73 -3.91 -13.81 -6.29
N PHE A 74 -4.14 -14.46 -5.17
CA PHE A 74 -4.92 -15.68 -5.04
C PHE A 74 -6.14 -15.40 -4.18
N THR A 75 -7.32 -15.67 -4.72
CA THR A 75 -8.59 -15.54 -4.02
C THR A 75 -9.26 -16.89 -3.86
N LYS A 76 -9.66 -17.21 -2.64
CA LYS A 76 -10.54 -18.34 -2.33
C LYS A 76 -11.88 -17.78 -1.88
N GLN A 77 -12.96 -18.24 -2.48
CA GLN A 77 -14.32 -17.90 -2.10
C GLN A 77 -15.05 -19.17 -1.64
N LYS A 78 -15.64 -19.14 -0.45
CA LYS A 78 -16.53 -20.19 0.04
C LYS A 78 -17.76 -19.54 0.63
N GLU A 79 -18.93 -19.90 0.10
CA GLU A 79 -20.22 -19.34 0.52
C GLU A 79 -20.20 -17.79 0.46
N ASN A 80 -20.45 -17.13 1.60
CA ASN A 80 -20.43 -15.69 1.76
C ASN A 80 -19.08 -15.15 2.23
N ARG A 81 -17.99 -15.93 2.14
CA ARG A 81 -16.66 -15.55 2.62
C ARG A 81 -15.65 -15.55 1.49
N GLN A 82 -14.77 -14.57 1.49
CA GLN A 82 -13.67 -14.44 0.55
C GLN A 82 -12.38 -14.18 1.30
N TRP A 83 -11.36 -14.97 0.97
CA TRP A 83 -9.98 -14.77 1.40
C TRP A 83 -9.14 -14.42 0.19
N THR A 84 -8.30 -13.41 0.30
CA THR A 84 -7.38 -13.00 -0.75
C THR A 84 -5.99 -12.86 -0.15
N LEU A 85 -5.02 -13.54 -0.73
CA LEU A 85 -3.60 -13.32 -0.50
C LEU A 85 -3.05 -12.64 -1.75
N GLY A 86 -2.34 -11.54 -1.60
CA GLY A 86 -1.85 -10.79 -2.75
C GLY A 86 -0.52 -10.10 -2.51
N MET A 87 0.13 -9.78 -3.63
CA MET A 87 1.30 -8.94 -3.72
C MET A 87 0.98 -7.82 -4.70
N GLN A 88 1.16 -6.58 -4.27
CA GLN A 88 1.11 -5.38 -5.10
C GLN A 88 2.52 -4.81 -5.20
N SER A 89 2.88 -4.30 -6.36
CA SER A 89 4.08 -3.50 -6.53
C SER A 89 3.76 -2.30 -7.40
N GLU A 90 4.26 -1.14 -7.01
CA GLU A 90 4.12 0.09 -7.78
C GLU A 90 5.46 0.80 -7.85
N ALA A 91 5.66 1.55 -8.94
CA ALA A 91 6.83 2.39 -9.12
C ALA A 91 6.48 3.55 -10.04
N GLY A 92 7.09 4.70 -9.79
CA GLY A 92 6.79 5.89 -10.57
C GLY A 92 7.83 6.98 -10.43
N ILE A 93 7.59 8.05 -11.19
CA ILE A 93 8.44 9.23 -11.25
C ILE A 93 7.58 10.44 -10.93
N GLU A 94 8.05 11.23 -9.98
CA GLU A 94 7.45 12.49 -9.55
C GLU A 94 8.39 13.64 -9.89
N ARG A 95 7.82 14.79 -10.25
CA ARG A 95 8.57 16.02 -10.51
C ARG A 95 8.07 17.14 -9.59
N ALA A 96 8.99 18.01 -9.19
CA ALA A 96 8.66 19.21 -8.44
C ALA A 96 7.77 20.14 -9.29
N THR A 97 6.70 20.67 -8.70
CA THR A 97 5.74 21.53 -9.41
C THR A 97 6.30 22.95 -9.67
N THR A 98 7.25 23.40 -8.85
CA THR A 98 7.71 24.80 -8.84
C THR A 98 9.13 25.02 -9.38
N ASN A 99 9.92 23.96 -9.57
CA ASN A 99 11.31 24.06 -10.04
C ASN A 99 11.63 22.89 -10.98
N ASP A 100 12.18 23.18 -12.17
CA ASP A 100 12.38 22.19 -13.25
C ASP A 100 13.48 21.14 -13.00
N VAL A 101 14.17 21.19 -11.87
CA VAL A 101 15.49 20.55 -11.72
C VAL A 101 15.47 19.24 -10.93
N VAL A 102 14.36 18.90 -10.25
CA VAL A 102 14.37 17.78 -9.29
C VAL A 102 13.30 16.72 -9.60
N SER A 103 13.78 15.52 -9.96
CA SER A 103 12.96 14.30 -10.04
C SER A 103 13.09 13.46 -8.78
N SER A 104 11.97 12.85 -8.39
CA SER A 104 11.86 11.87 -7.32
C SER A 104 11.36 10.56 -7.92
N TYR A 105 11.97 9.45 -7.53
CA TYR A 105 11.54 8.11 -7.90
C TYR A 105 10.97 7.46 -6.66
N PHE A 106 9.85 6.76 -6.78
CA PHE A 106 9.32 5.96 -5.69
C PHE A 106 9.06 4.54 -6.16
N GLY A 107 9.07 3.63 -5.20
CA GLY A 107 8.51 2.31 -5.39
C GLY A 107 7.97 1.75 -4.09
N ASN A 108 7.03 0.84 -4.23
CA ASN A 108 6.38 0.17 -3.14
C ASN A 108 6.19 -1.30 -3.51
N VAL A 109 6.40 -2.19 -2.53
CA VAL A 109 6.08 -3.60 -2.63
C VAL A 109 5.30 -3.97 -1.38
N LEU A 110 4.13 -4.55 -1.58
CA LEU A 110 3.14 -4.77 -0.55
C LEU A 110 2.59 -6.19 -0.61
N PHE A 111 2.80 -6.96 0.44
CA PHE A 111 2.18 -8.26 0.64
C PHE A 111 1.01 -8.12 1.61
N TYR A 112 -0.16 -8.60 1.21
CA TYR A 112 -1.36 -8.43 2.00
C TYR A 112 -2.20 -9.70 2.06
N TYR A 113 -2.93 -9.81 3.16
CA TYR A 113 -3.99 -10.78 3.37
C TYR A 113 -5.30 -10.03 3.63
N ARG A 114 -6.34 -10.34 2.87
CA ARG A 114 -7.67 -9.75 3.01
C ARG A 114 -8.70 -10.84 3.28
N TYR A 115 -9.57 -10.58 4.24
CA TYR A 115 -10.75 -11.38 4.52
C TYR A 115 -11.99 -10.50 4.44
N THR A 116 -12.97 -10.90 3.63
CA THR A 116 -14.27 -10.23 3.57
C THR A 116 -15.41 -11.22 3.65
N LYS A 117 -16.52 -10.79 4.23
CA LYS A 117 -17.79 -11.51 4.31
C LYS A 117 -18.86 -10.70 3.60
N ALA A 118 -19.60 -11.33 2.69
CA ALA A 118 -20.74 -10.72 2.04
C ALA A 118 -21.83 -10.43 3.08
N LEU A 119 -22.20 -9.16 3.21
CA LEU A 119 -23.30 -8.70 4.04
C LEU A 119 -24.60 -8.69 3.23
N LYS A 120 -24.52 -8.27 1.96
CA LYS A 120 -25.60 -8.27 0.99
C LYS A 120 -25.06 -8.78 -0.36
N ARG A 121 -25.95 -9.03 -1.31
CA ARG A 121 -25.60 -9.49 -2.66
C ARG A 121 -24.59 -8.64 -3.42
N LYS A 122 -24.34 -7.38 -3.01
CA LYS A 122 -23.42 -6.45 -3.69
C LYS A 122 -22.33 -5.87 -2.79
N VAL A 123 -22.40 -6.13 -1.48
CA VAL A 123 -21.54 -5.49 -0.48
C VAL A 123 -20.94 -6.56 0.42
N SER A 124 -19.62 -6.54 0.54
CA SER A 124 -18.88 -7.30 1.54
C SER A 124 -18.09 -6.37 2.45
N ILE A 125 -17.90 -6.81 3.70
CA ILE A 125 -17.12 -6.09 4.71
C ILE A 125 -16.11 -7.05 5.33
N GLY A 126 -15.04 -6.52 5.88
CA GLY A 126 -14.06 -7.32 6.61
C GLY A 126 -12.82 -6.52 6.93
N GLY A 127 -11.66 -7.15 6.78
CA GLY A 127 -10.39 -6.50 7.07
C GLY A 127 -9.28 -6.95 6.15
N ARG A 128 -8.24 -6.13 6.12
CA ARG A 128 -7.01 -6.36 5.38
C ARG A 128 -5.85 -6.16 6.32
N LEU A 129 -4.94 -7.12 6.32
CA LEU A 129 -3.67 -7.05 7.00
C LEU A 129 -2.57 -6.99 5.94
N ASP A 130 -1.88 -5.87 5.88
CA ASP A 130 -0.65 -5.74 5.14
C ASP A 130 0.45 -6.40 5.96
N LEU A 131 0.89 -7.58 5.52
CA LEU A 131 1.90 -8.39 6.20
C LEU A 131 3.28 -7.72 6.13
N MET A 132 3.55 -7.10 4.98
CA MET A 132 4.77 -6.35 4.73
C MET A 132 4.47 -5.30 3.67
N ASP A 133 4.63 -4.04 4.05
CA ASP A 133 4.59 -2.87 3.17
C ASP A 133 6.00 -2.28 3.14
N THR A 134 6.67 -2.29 1.98
CA THR A 134 8.01 -1.72 1.80
C THR A 134 7.94 -0.61 0.78
N TYR A 135 8.04 0.61 1.26
CA TYR A 135 8.09 1.82 0.47
C TYR A 135 9.53 2.35 0.41
N PHE A 136 9.96 2.80 -0.77
CA PHE A 136 11.22 3.51 -0.93
C PHE A 136 11.03 4.71 -1.85
N ARG A 137 11.79 5.77 -1.59
CA ARG A 137 11.86 6.97 -2.42
C ARG A 137 13.30 7.42 -2.57
N LYS A 138 13.67 7.79 -3.80
CA LYS A 138 14.94 8.43 -4.12
C LYS A 138 14.71 9.81 -4.70
N ASN A 139 15.17 10.84 -4.02
CA ASN A 139 15.14 12.23 -4.47
C ASN A 139 16.54 12.65 -4.91
N ASN A 140 16.70 12.98 -6.20
CA ASN A 140 18.00 13.37 -6.73
C ASN A 140 18.46 14.77 -6.27
N GLY A 141 17.55 15.62 -5.79
CA GLY A 141 17.87 16.97 -5.34
C GLY A 141 18.47 17.04 -3.92
N LEU A 142 18.51 15.92 -3.19
CA LEU A 142 18.92 15.87 -1.78
C LEU A 142 20.32 15.26 -1.56
N GLY A 143 21.10 15.07 -2.63
CA GLY A 143 22.50 14.65 -2.56
C GLY A 143 22.71 13.36 -1.76
N ASN A 144 23.61 13.40 -0.75
CA ASN A 144 23.97 12.26 0.09
C ASN A 144 22.82 11.65 0.92
N ASN A 145 21.65 12.30 0.96
CA ASN A 145 20.48 11.85 1.73
C ASN A 145 19.24 11.66 0.86
N GLY A 146 19.45 11.34 -0.43
CA GLY A 146 18.36 11.19 -1.38
C GLY A 146 17.47 9.97 -1.16
N LEU A 147 17.90 8.96 -0.40
CA LEU A 147 17.16 7.70 -0.21
C LEU A 147 16.37 7.70 1.10
N TYR A 148 15.09 7.36 1.00
CA TYR A 148 14.14 7.17 2.08
C TYR A 148 13.50 5.79 1.93
N TYR A 149 13.29 5.08 3.03
CA TYR A 149 12.46 3.89 3.06
C TYR A 149 11.55 3.84 4.29
N LEU A 150 10.41 3.17 4.13
CA LEU A 150 9.46 2.86 5.19
C LEU A 150 9.08 1.39 5.04
N ILE A 151 9.18 0.64 6.13
CA ILE A 151 8.76 -0.75 6.18
C ILE A 151 7.75 -0.93 7.31
N GLY A 152 6.62 -1.58 7.02
CA GLY A 152 5.56 -1.70 8.01
C GLY A 152 4.58 -2.84 7.79
N SER A 153 3.68 -2.96 8.76
CA SER A 153 2.50 -3.80 8.74
C SER A 153 1.31 -2.97 9.19
N HIS A 154 0.20 -3.11 8.49
CA HIS A 154 -0.96 -2.24 8.65
C HIS A 154 -2.24 -3.07 8.70
N LEU A 155 -3.15 -2.71 9.59
CA LEU A 155 -4.47 -3.32 9.69
C LEU A 155 -5.52 -2.31 9.23
N TYR A 156 -6.38 -2.76 8.31
CA TYR A 156 -7.47 -1.98 7.75
C TYR A 156 -8.80 -2.68 7.96
N PHE A 157 -9.85 -1.87 8.08
CA PHE A 157 -11.23 -2.27 7.83
C PHE A 157 -11.51 -2.13 6.33
N SER A 158 -12.05 -3.16 5.70
CA SER A 158 -12.29 -3.19 4.25
C SER A 158 -13.77 -3.28 3.93
N THR A 159 -14.25 -2.45 3.00
CA THR A 159 -15.57 -2.55 2.39
C THR A 159 -15.42 -2.71 0.88
N ASN A 160 -16.14 -3.65 0.30
CA ASN A 160 -16.09 -3.92 -1.13
C ASN A 160 -17.51 -3.92 -1.71
N TYR A 161 -17.70 -3.12 -2.76
CA TYR A 161 -18.90 -3.05 -3.55
C TYR A 161 -18.64 -3.60 -4.95
N HIS A 162 -19.44 -4.58 -5.37
CA HIS A 162 -19.35 -5.14 -6.72
C HIS A 162 -20.63 -4.88 -7.53
N LYS A 163 -20.43 -4.48 -8.79
CA LYS A 163 -21.50 -4.26 -9.76
C LYS A 163 -21.18 -4.96 -11.07
N THR A 164 -22.00 -5.92 -11.44
CA THR A 164 -21.99 -6.52 -12.77
C THR A 164 -22.60 -5.53 -13.75
N LEU A 165 -21.82 -5.04 -14.72
CA LEU A 165 -22.31 -4.15 -15.79
C LEU A 165 -22.85 -4.95 -16.98
N SER A 166 -22.25 -6.11 -17.27
CA SER A 166 -22.72 -7.04 -18.29
C SER A 166 -22.28 -8.47 -17.96
N LYS A 167 -22.64 -9.45 -18.80
CA LYS A 167 -22.20 -10.85 -18.63
C LYS A 167 -20.67 -11.01 -18.60
N LYS A 168 -19.92 -10.06 -19.18
CA LYS A 168 -18.44 -10.09 -19.28
C LYS A 168 -17.75 -9.09 -18.34
N TRP A 169 -18.45 -8.03 -17.92
CA TRP A 169 -17.85 -6.93 -17.18
C TRP A 169 -18.40 -6.86 -15.76
N ARG A 170 -17.50 -6.98 -14.79
CA ARG A 170 -17.75 -6.73 -13.37
C ARG A 170 -16.82 -5.63 -12.89
N VAL A 171 -17.41 -4.62 -12.27
CA VAL A 171 -16.68 -3.54 -11.62
C VAL A 171 -16.67 -3.80 -10.12
N GLU A 172 -15.53 -3.54 -9.50
CA GLU A 172 -15.28 -3.69 -8.08
C GLU A 172 -14.76 -2.36 -7.54
N ALA A 173 -15.34 -1.89 -6.44
CA ALA A 173 -14.91 -0.70 -5.73
C ALA A 173 -14.58 -1.11 -4.29
N ILE A 174 -13.34 -0.87 -3.88
CA ILE A 174 -12.82 -1.27 -2.57
C ILE A 174 -12.45 0.00 -1.79
N LEU A 175 -12.89 0.06 -0.54
CA LEU A 175 -12.53 1.09 0.42
C LEU A 175 -11.85 0.41 1.62
N ASP A 176 -10.58 0.74 1.84
CA ASP A 176 -9.79 0.29 2.99
C ASP A 176 -9.59 1.48 3.96
N LEU A 177 -10.16 1.40 5.16
CA LEU A 177 -10.01 2.37 6.25
C LEU A 177 -8.94 1.86 7.22
N GLY A 178 -7.86 2.61 7.38
CA GLY A 178 -6.79 2.24 8.32
C GLY A 178 -7.28 2.19 9.77
N LEU A 179 -6.89 1.15 10.50
CA LEU A 179 -7.14 1.00 11.93
C LEU A 179 -5.84 1.14 12.72
N LEU A 180 -4.84 0.31 12.41
CA LEU A 180 -3.58 0.24 13.14
C LEU A 180 -2.39 0.18 12.18
N SER A 181 -1.28 0.79 12.59
CA SER A 181 -0.03 0.78 11.85
C SER A 181 1.12 0.45 12.79
N PHE A 182 1.96 -0.49 12.38
CA PHE A 182 3.24 -0.82 13.00
C PHE A 182 4.32 -0.70 11.95
N TYR A 183 5.16 0.32 12.04
CA TYR A 183 6.15 0.61 11.00
C TYR A 183 7.47 1.11 11.57
N LYS A 184 8.51 0.93 10.77
CA LYS A 184 9.81 1.53 10.92
C LYS A 184 10.06 2.43 9.73
N GLU A 185 10.29 3.69 10.02
CA GLU A 185 10.71 4.69 9.05
C GLU A 185 12.23 4.80 9.14
N SER A 186 12.92 4.72 7.99
CA SER A 186 14.31 5.12 7.95
C SER A 186 14.41 6.60 8.22
N THR A 187 15.42 7.02 8.97
CA THR A 187 15.89 8.42 8.92
C THR A 187 16.59 8.66 7.58
N GLY A 188 15.88 8.48 6.47
CA GLY A 188 16.18 9.19 5.24
C GLY A 188 15.88 10.65 5.49
N PHE A 189 16.68 11.52 4.89
CA PHE A 189 16.81 12.94 5.25
C PHE A 189 17.60 13.09 6.55
N GLY A 190 18.82 13.65 6.43
CA GLY A 190 19.64 13.99 7.56
C GLY A 190 18.75 14.65 8.61
N PHE A 191 18.73 14.07 9.80
CA PHE A 191 18.40 14.87 10.97
C PHE A 191 19.27 16.12 10.82
N SER A 192 18.68 17.30 10.80
CA SER A 192 19.43 18.53 11.06
C SER A 192 19.82 18.47 12.54
N ALA A 193 20.59 17.45 12.93
CA ALA A 193 21.18 17.35 14.24
C ALA A 193 22.05 18.59 14.34
N PRO A 194 21.78 19.49 15.30
CA PRO A 194 22.67 20.62 15.48
C PRO A 194 24.08 20.06 15.67
N GLN A 195 25.07 20.68 15.03
CA GLN A 195 26.45 20.19 14.91
C GLN A 195 27.02 19.68 16.26
N ASN A 196 26.62 20.32 17.36
CA ASN A 196 26.97 19.92 18.72
C ASN A 196 26.48 18.52 19.14
N ALA A 197 25.36 18.02 18.63
CA ALA A 197 24.84 16.68 18.91
C ALA A 197 25.60 15.59 18.13
N LEU A 198 26.11 15.92 16.94
CA LEU A 198 26.99 15.07 16.15
C LEU A 198 28.40 15.02 16.77
N GLU A 199 28.91 16.17 17.21
CA GLU A 199 30.21 16.31 17.86
C GLU A 199 30.25 15.70 19.27
N ALA A 200 29.14 15.72 20.01
CA ALA A 200 29.03 15.11 21.34
C ALA A 200 28.80 13.58 21.30
N GLY A 201 28.76 12.96 20.11
CA GLY A 201 28.62 11.50 19.97
C GLY A 201 27.25 10.93 20.36
N GLY A 202 26.21 11.78 20.50
CA GLY A 202 24.86 11.35 20.87
C GLY A 202 24.09 10.66 19.74
N PHE A 203 24.60 10.71 18.50
CA PHE A 203 24.00 10.10 17.31
C PHE A 203 25.08 9.39 16.49
N ASN A 204 24.88 8.10 16.18
CA ASN A 204 25.87 7.26 15.48
C ASN A 204 25.27 6.60 14.24
N TYR A 205 25.74 6.98 13.05
CA TYR A 205 25.35 6.36 11.76
C TYR A 205 25.85 4.92 11.59
N GLN A 206 26.74 4.43 12.45
CA GLN A 206 27.26 3.06 12.44
C GLN A 206 26.52 2.13 13.41
N ASP A 207 25.52 2.63 14.15
CA ASP A 207 24.67 1.76 14.96
C ASP A 207 23.73 0.96 14.04
N GLU A 208 24.00 -0.34 13.94
CA GLU A 208 23.23 -1.27 13.12
C GLU A 208 21.75 -1.33 13.54
N ALA A 209 21.43 -1.05 14.81
CA ALA A 209 20.04 -1.00 15.27
C ALA A 209 19.26 0.19 14.68
N LEU A 210 19.96 1.27 14.32
CA LEU A 210 19.40 2.46 13.66
C LEU A 210 19.32 2.31 12.15
N THR A 211 20.26 1.60 11.53
CA THR A 211 20.39 1.52 10.06
C THR A 211 19.77 0.27 9.43
N ASN A 212 19.58 -0.82 10.19
CA ASN A 212 18.97 -2.05 9.69
C ASN A 212 17.43 -1.95 9.64
N PRO A 213 16.79 -2.10 8.47
CA PRO A 213 15.32 -2.04 8.33
C PRO A 213 14.58 -3.12 9.13
N PHE A 214 15.24 -4.21 9.51
CA PHE A 214 14.69 -5.32 10.29
C PHE A 214 15.08 -5.28 11.78
N GLY A 215 15.83 -4.28 12.23
CA GLY A 215 16.21 -4.13 13.64
C GLY A 215 15.02 -3.68 14.50
N PHE A 216 14.76 -4.37 15.62
CA PHE A 216 13.59 -4.18 16.50
C PHE A 216 13.47 -2.83 17.25
N LYS A 217 14.46 -1.93 17.16
CA LYS A 217 14.38 -0.59 17.78
C LYS A 217 13.66 0.42 16.87
N TYR A 218 12.97 1.38 17.48
CA TYR A 218 12.28 2.51 16.84
C TYR A 218 11.06 2.16 15.96
N TYR A 219 10.40 1.04 16.25
CA TYR A 219 9.06 0.81 15.69
C TYR A 219 8.03 1.69 16.39
N HIS A 220 7.14 2.27 15.59
CA HIS A 220 6.04 3.07 16.09
C HIS A 220 4.73 2.31 15.91
N PHE A 221 3.95 2.24 17.00
CA PHE A 221 2.58 1.74 16.96
C PHE A 221 1.61 2.91 17.07
N GLN A 222 0.75 3.07 16.08
CA GLN A 222 -0.21 4.18 16.05
C GLN A 222 -1.55 3.78 15.43
N HIS A 223 -2.61 4.48 15.83
CA HIS A 223 -3.91 4.37 15.17
C HIS A 223 -3.88 5.14 13.85
N LEU A 224 -4.32 4.50 12.77
CA LEU A 224 -4.49 5.15 11.48
C LEU A 224 -5.75 6.02 11.53
N GLY A 225 -5.62 7.34 11.51
CA GLY A 225 -6.76 8.29 11.53
C GLY A 225 -6.80 9.27 12.71
N LYS A 226 -5.93 9.13 13.72
CA LYS A 226 -5.55 10.26 14.57
C LYS A 226 -4.30 10.89 13.95
N GLN A 227 -4.47 12.06 13.35
CA GLN A 227 -3.41 13.00 12.99
C GLN A 227 -3.70 14.32 13.69
#